data_AF-A0A7S2K5S0-F1
#
_entry.id   AF-A0A7S2K5S0-F1
#
_cell.length_a   1.000
_cell.length_b   1.000
_cell.length_c   1.000
_cell.angle_alpha   90.00
_cell.angle_beta   90.00
_cell.angle_gamma   90.00
#
_symmetry.space_group_name_H-M   'P 1'
#
loop_
_entity.id
_entity.type
_entity.pdbx_description
1 polymer ?
#
loop_
_entity_poly.entity_id
_entity_poly.type
_entity_poly.pdbx_seq_one_letter_code
_entity_poly.pdbx_strand_id
1 'polypeptide(L)'
;MAKMCFMFNFLEVSSVGKKKLVVQLLDKRNPKNVSDFSRGFGVESLGFTQIVSMHCGHGRALELSVSVSVAPGKLASYTKIVRFSSRYVIVNLLQRPIRLWQDSSLQHGNFSALEEREVPQYDPTEQYEYLFGKTSLLVETDDIVARPRDAAEASMPSGTLVHSSSALHIATVGKSELIPFFLPDTRADRQLRIDYGPAYYPSASFPADVIGEYSLKISRFRDPASLTHITTRATAEYNIVFPPNPDSIGTEEKMWD
;
A
#
# COMPACT_ATOMS: atom_id res chain seq x y z
N MET A 1 -5.50 14.56 -3.95
CA MET A 1 -4.05 14.34 -4.10
C MET A 1 -3.31 15.66 -3.87
N ALA A 2 -2.54 15.77 -2.78
CA ALA A 2 -1.74 16.96 -2.51
C ALA A 2 -0.60 17.04 -3.53
N LYS A 3 -0.78 17.85 -4.58
CA LYS A 3 0.27 18.13 -5.56
C LYS A 3 1.14 19.25 -4.99
N MET A 4 2.31 18.90 -4.44
CA MET A 4 3.29 19.92 -4.10
C MET A 4 3.93 20.42 -5.40
N CYS A 5 3.72 21.70 -5.68
CA CYS A 5 4.22 22.37 -6.87
C CYS A 5 4.85 23.68 -6.44
N PHE A 6 6.04 23.96 -6.95
CA PHE A 6 6.72 25.21 -6.72
C PHE A 6 7.24 25.75 -8.05
N MET A 7 7.16 27.07 -8.16
CA MET A 7 7.61 27.83 -9.31
C MET A 7 8.83 28.61 -8.89
N PHE A 8 9.82 28.66 -9.75
CA PHE A 8 10.98 29.51 -9.52
C PHE A 8 11.51 30.03 -10.85
N ASN A 9 12.06 31.23 -10.77
CA ASN A 9 12.57 31.92 -11.94
C ASN A 9 14.05 31.61 -12.10
N PHE A 10 14.45 31.28 -13.33
CA PHE A 10 15.85 31.21 -13.70
C PHE A 10 16.21 32.37 -14.62
N LEU A 11 17.25 33.09 -14.23
CA LEU A 11 18.02 33.89 -15.17
C LEU A 11 18.96 32.93 -15.91
N GLU A 12 18.65 32.63 -17.18
CA GLU A 12 19.50 31.82 -18.07
C GLU A 12 20.79 32.53 -18.47
N VAL A 13 20.98 33.79 -18.07
CA VAL A 13 21.90 34.72 -18.73
C VAL A 13 23.40 34.43 -18.48
N SER A 14 23.81 33.59 -17.52
CA SER A 14 25.26 33.46 -17.24
C SER A 14 25.72 32.26 -16.39
N SER A 15 24.89 31.26 -16.12
CA SER A 15 25.32 30.13 -15.29
C SER A 15 26.10 29.09 -16.09
N VAL A 16 27.43 29.10 -15.92
CA VAL A 16 28.34 28.04 -16.34
C VAL A 16 28.03 26.78 -15.52
N GLY A 17 27.23 25.86 -16.06
CA GLY A 17 26.98 24.53 -15.49
C GLY A 17 25.50 24.13 -15.36
N LYS A 18 25.23 22.82 -15.47
CA LYS A 18 23.89 22.23 -15.32
C LYS A 18 23.38 22.44 -13.89
N LYS A 19 22.31 23.22 -13.72
CA LYS A 19 21.69 23.44 -12.41
C LYS A 19 20.95 22.19 -11.96
N LYS A 20 21.22 21.75 -10.73
CA LYS A 20 20.57 20.61 -10.10
C LYS A 20 19.79 21.06 -8.88
N LEU A 21 18.64 20.44 -8.66
CA LEU A 21 17.88 20.58 -7.42
C LEU A 21 18.07 19.34 -6.56
N VAL A 22 18.06 19.56 -5.25
CA VAL A 22 18.03 18.52 -4.23
C VAL A 22 16.80 18.73 -3.38
N VAL A 23 16.24 17.64 -2.87
CA VAL A 23 15.07 17.66 -1.99
C VAL A 23 15.46 17.01 -0.68
N GLN A 24 14.91 17.54 0.39
CA GLN A 24 15.03 16.99 1.73
C GLN A 24 13.67 17.05 2.39
N LEU A 25 13.30 15.99 3.10
CA LEU A 25 12.06 15.93 3.84
C LEU A 25 12.31 16.28 5.30
N LEU A 26 11.43 17.14 5.81
CA LEU A 26 11.37 17.50 7.21
C LEU A 26 10.13 16.85 7.84
N ASP A 27 10.34 16.04 8.86
CA ASP A 27 9.25 15.54 9.70
C ASP A 27 8.71 16.70 10.54
N LYS A 28 7.40 16.99 10.41
CA LYS A 28 6.75 18.07 11.17
C LYS A 28 6.52 17.71 12.64
N ARG A 29 6.42 16.42 12.98
CA ARG A 29 6.21 15.96 14.36
C ARG A 29 7.49 16.07 15.16
N ASN A 30 8.60 15.72 14.52
CA ASN A 30 9.93 15.88 15.08
C ASN A 30 10.86 16.51 14.03
N PRO A 31 11.01 17.85 14.05
CA PRO A 31 11.88 18.57 13.11
C PRO A 31 13.36 18.15 13.18
N LYS A 32 13.77 17.40 14.21
CA LYS A 32 15.11 16.80 14.30
C LYS A 32 15.26 15.54 13.43
N ASN A 33 14.15 14.91 13.04
CA ASN A 33 14.15 13.78 12.11
C ASN A 33 14.03 14.32 10.69
N VAL A 34 15.19 14.47 10.05
CA VAL A 34 15.31 14.98 8.69
C VAL A 34 15.85 13.86 7.81
N SER A 35 15.36 13.75 6.58
CA SER A 35 15.95 12.82 5.62
C SER A 35 17.32 13.31 5.17
N ASP A 36 18.09 12.42 4.56
CA ASP A 36 19.22 12.82 3.73
C ASP A 36 18.73 13.64 2.53
N PHE A 37 19.62 14.48 2.01
CA PHE A 37 19.40 15.12 0.72
C PHE A 37 19.30 14.08 -0.37
N SER A 38 18.34 14.28 -1.27
CA SER A 38 18.22 13.47 -2.45
C SER A 38 19.43 13.62 -3.36
N ARG A 39 19.63 12.63 -4.25
CA ARG A 39 20.49 12.85 -5.41
C ARG A 39 19.99 14.06 -6.21
N GLY A 40 20.93 14.90 -6.67
CA GLY A 40 20.58 16.08 -7.45
C GLY A 40 19.97 15.71 -8.81
N PHE A 41 18.79 16.24 -9.11
CA PHE A 41 18.09 16.05 -10.39
C PHE A 41 18.13 17.33 -11.24
N GLY A 42 18.16 17.15 -12.57
CA GLY A 42 18.31 18.26 -13.50
C GLY A 42 16.98 18.98 -13.75
N VAL A 43 17.01 20.31 -13.83
CA VAL A 43 15.82 21.13 -14.17
C VAL A 43 15.65 21.29 -15.69
N GLU A 44 16.64 20.87 -16.46
CA GLU A 44 16.65 20.93 -17.93
C GLU A 44 15.82 19.82 -18.59
N SER A 45 15.53 18.73 -17.86
CA SER A 45 14.76 17.58 -18.35
C SER A 45 13.26 17.88 -18.42
N LEU A 46 12.87 18.81 -19.30
CA LEU A 46 11.49 19.23 -19.50
C LEU A 46 10.63 18.06 -20.02
N GLY A 47 9.48 17.86 -19.39
CA GLY A 47 8.51 16.84 -19.81
C GLY A 47 8.87 15.41 -19.40
N PHE A 48 10.01 15.19 -18.73
CA PHE A 48 10.40 13.89 -18.20
C PHE A 48 10.12 13.79 -16.70
N THR A 49 9.60 12.63 -16.29
CA THR A 49 9.47 12.27 -14.89
C THR A 49 10.77 11.64 -14.39
N GLN A 50 11.37 12.24 -13.38
CA GLN A 50 12.56 11.74 -12.69
C GLN A 50 12.14 11.15 -11.34
N ILE A 51 12.74 10.02 -10.95
CA ILE A 51 12.52 9.42 -9.63
C ILE A 51 13.64 9.88 -8.70
N VAL A 52 13.26 10.42 -7.56
CA VAL A 52 14.17 10.98 -6.57
C VAL A 52 13.98 10.21 -5.27
N SER A 53 15.07 9.65 -4.76
CA SER A 53 15.07 8.88 -3.50
C SER A 53 15.77 9.66 -2.39
N MET A 54 15.27 9.54 -1.16
CA MET A 54 15.84 10.14 0.05
C MET A 54 15.85 9.09 1.15
N HIS A 55 16.98 8.95 1.86
CA HIS A 55 17.06 8.06 3.01
C HIS A 55 16.54 8.76 4.26
N CYS A 56 15.70 8.08 5.02
CA CYS A 56 15.21 8.53 6.32
C CYS A 56 16.07 7.93 7.44
N GLY A 57 16.07 8.52 8.64
CA GLY A 57 16.94 8.12 9.77
C GLY A 57 16.87 6.65 10.19
N HIS A 58 15.81 5.92 9.81
CA HIS A 58 15.65 4.48 10.07
C HIS A 58 16.20 3.58 8.94
N GLY A 59 16.99 4.14 8.01
CA GLY A 59 17.51 3.44 6.83
C GLY A 59 16.44 3.07 5.79
N ARG A 60 15.21 3.58 5.93
CA ARG A 60 14.18 3.50 4.89
C ARG A 60 14.52 4.50 3.79
N ALA A 61 14.09 4.26 2.56
CA ALA A 61 14.19 5.26 1.50
C ALA A 61 12.80 5.62 0.99
N LEU A 62 12.53 6.91 0.90
CA LEU A 62 11.31 7.42 0.29
C LEU A 62 11.60 7.83 -1.16
N GLU A 63 10.75 7.39 -2.07
CA GLU A 63 10.82 7.77 -3.48
C GLU A 63 9.70 8.72 -3.88
N LEU A 64 10.08 9.79 -4.57
CA LEU A 64 9.19 10.77 -5.14
C LEU A 64 9.36 10.80 -6.66
N SER A 65 8.24 10.99 -7.36
CA SER A 65 8.24 11.31 -8.78
C SER A 65 8.27 12.83 -8.94
N VAL A 66 9.21 13.32 -9.76
CA VAL A 66 9.44 14.74 -10.00
C VAL A 66 9.30 15.01 -11.48
N SER A 67 8.42 15.94 -11.84
CA SER A 67 8.26 16.39 -13.22
C SER A 67 8.56 17.89 -13.32
N VAL A 68 9.30 18.27 -14.36
CA VAL A 68 9.66 19.65 -14.62
C VAL A 68 8.98 20.12 -15.89
N SER A 69 8.24 21.22 -15.81
CA SER A 69 7.64 21.88 -16.98
C SER A 69 8.02 23.36 -17.01
N VAL A 70 7.74 24.02 -18.13
CA VAL A 70 7.84 25.49 -18.25
C VAL A 70 6.48 26.14 -17.97
N ALA A 71 6.49 27.42 -17.59
CA ALA A 71 5.27 28.23 -17.55
C ALA A 71 4.74 28.47 -18.98
N PRO A 72 3.42 28.63 -19.16
CA PRO A 72 2.87 28.95 -20.47
C PRO A 72 3.19 30.39 -20.92
N GLY A 73 3.24 30.61 -22.24
CA GLY A 73 3.34 31.93 -22.84
C GLY A 73 4.71 32.61 -22.69
N LYS A 74 4.72 33.94 -22.53
CA LYS A 74 5.94 34.76 -22.47
C LYS A 74 6.85 34.46 -21.27
N LEU A 75 6.34 33.74 -20.26
CA LEU A 75 7.09 33.35 -19.07
C LEU A 75 7.86 32.04 -19.24
N ALA A 76 7.67 31.32 -20.35
CA ALA A 76 8.27 30.00 -20.57
C ALA A 76 9.81 30.00 -20.50
N SER A 77 10.44 31.10 -20.93
CA SER A 77 11.90 31.27 -20.91
C SER A 77 12.45 31.62 -19.52
N TYR A 78 11.60 32.11 -18.61
CA TYR A 78 12.04 32.61 -17.31
C TYR A 78 11.63 31.70 -16.16
N THR A 79 10.61 30.87 -16.33
CA THR A 79 9.97 30.16 -15.22
C THR A 79 9.93 28.67 -15.46
N LYS A 80 10.48 27.92 -14.50
CA LYS A 80 10.33 26.47 -14.39
C LYS A 80 9.32 26.14 -13.29
N ILE A 81 8.54 25.10 -13.54
CA ILE A 81 7.54 24.57 -12.63
C ILE A 81 7.97 23.15 -12.28
N VAL A 82 8.27 22.89 -11.02
CA VAL A 82 8.61 21.56 -10.53
C VAL A 82 7.42 21.02 -9.75
N ARG A 83 6.95 19.84 -10.14
CA ARG A 83 5.85 19.14 -9.50
C ARG A 83 6.34 17.84 -8.88
N PHE A 84 6.00 17.66 -7.62
CA PHE A 84 6.18 16.39 -6.91
C PHE A 84 4.88 15.59 -6.93
N SER A 85 5.02 14.29 -7.16
CA SER A 85 3.94 13.32 -7.05
C SER A 85 4.45 12.06 -6.35
N SER A 86 3.53 11.28 -5.76
CA SER A 86 3.88 9.91 -5.38
C SER A 86 4.28 9.11 -6.63
N ARG A 87 5.19 8.16 -6.44
CA ARG A 87 5.52 7.14 -7.45
C ARG A 87 4.39 6.14 -7.63
N TYR A 88 3.69 5.80 -6.54
CA TYR A 88 2.66 4.77 -6.56
C TYR A 88 1.29 5.33 -6.19
N VAL A 89 0.28 4.83 -6.89
CA VAL A 89 -1.12 5.14 -6.67
C VAL A 89 -1.89 3.82 -6.74
N ILE A 90 -2.71 3.56 -5.73
CA ILE A 90 -3.64 2.43 -5.75
C ILE A 90 -5.04 2.94 -6.05
N VAL A 91 -5.75 2.23 -6.91
CA VAL A 91 -7.15 2.47 -7.24
C VAL A 91 -7.92 1.21 -6.90
N ASN A 92 -8.76 1.27 -5.86
CA ASN A 92 -9.56 0.13 -5.46
C ASN A 92 -10.90 0.13 -6.19
N LEU A 93 -11.02 -0.67 -7.25
CA LEU A 93 -12.28 -0.83 -8.00
C LEU A 93 -13.23 -1.88 -7.39
N LEU A 94 -12.87 -2.46 -6.25
CA LEU A 94 -13.66 -3.49 -5.59
C LEU A 94 -14.80 -2.86 -4.79
N GLN A 95 -15.85 -3.64 -4.57
CA GLN A 95 -17.01 -3.23 -3.77
C GLN A 95 -16.72 -3.19 -2.25
N ARG A 96 -15.49 -3.46 -1.82
CA ARG A 96 -15.08 -3.58 -0.43
C ARG A 96 -13.74 -2.91 -0.19
N PRO A 97 -13.48 -2.40 1.03
CA PRO A 97 -12.17 -1.89 1.38
C PRO A 97 -11.12 -3.01 1.36
N ILE A 98 -9.87 -2.63 1.10
CA ILE A 98 -8.71 -3.51 1.12
C ILE A 98 -7.58 -2.89 1.93
N ARG A 99 -6.71 -3.72 2.51
CA ARG A 99 -5.43 -3.28 3.04
C ARG A 99 -4.31 -3.68 2.10
N LEU A 100 -3.42 -2.74 1.85
CA LEU A 100 -2.21 -2.95 1.09
C LEU A 100 -1.03 -3.11 2.05
N TRP A 101 -0.24 -4.14 1.83
CA TRP A 101 0.94 -4.48 2.61
C TRP A 101 2.16 -4.61 1.69
N GLN A 102 3.33 -4.18 2.16
CA GLN A 102 4.60 -4.50 1.54
C GLN A 102 5.15 -5.78 2.15
N ASP A 103 5.37 -6.80 1.34
CA ASP A 103 6.02 -8.03 1.79
C ASP A 103 7.51 -7.79 2.03
N SER A 104 7.99 -8.18 3.20
CA SER A 104 9.38 -8.11 3.63
C SER A 104 9.95 -9.49 3.96
N SER A 105 9.24 -10.58 3.64
CA SER A 105 9.69 -11.95 3.92
C SER A 105 10.96 -12.37 3.17
N LEU A 106 11.34 -11.64 2.11
CA LEU A 106 12.60 -11.83 1.38
C LEU A 106 13.79 -11.08 1.99
N GLN A 107 13.66 -10.50 3.19
CA GLN A 107 14.80 -9.95 3.91
C GLN A 107 15.90 -11.00 4.02
N HIS A 108 16.96 -10.82 3.23
CA HIS A 108 18.13 -11.68 3.28
C HIS A 108 18.71 -11.55 4.69
N GLY A 109 18.87 -12.69 5.39
CA GLY A 109 19.31 -12.77 6.78
C GLY A 109 20.71 -12.20 7.08
N ASN A 110 21.35 -11.52 6.13
CA ASN A 110 22.65 -10.89 6.31
C ASN A 110 22.59 -9.56 7.08
N PHE A 111 21.41 -9.06 7.46
CA PHE A 111 21.28 -7.82 8.24
C PHE A 111 20.41 -7.90 9.49
N SER A 112 19.84 -9.06 9.83
CA SER A 112 19.04 -9.26 11.06
C SER A 112 19.91 -9.49 12.31
N ALA A 113 21.13 -8.95 12.36
CA ALA A 113 22.07 -9.18 13.47
C ALA A 113 22.42 -7.92 14.27
N LEU A 114 21.81 -6.77 14.01
CA LEU A 114 22.01 -5.59 14.86
C LEU A 114 20.68 -4.89 15.15
N GLU A 115 20.40 -4.80 16.44
CA GLU A 115 19.35 -4.00 17.10
C GLU A 115 18.04 -4.71 17.45
N GLU A 116 18.14 -5.76 18.28
CA GLU A 116 17.34 -5.81 19.51
C GLU A 116 17.78 -4.65 20.42
N ARG A 117 17.33 -3.44 20.12
CA ARG A 117 17.25 -2.37 21.12
C ARG A 117 15.78 -2.20 21.44
N GLU A 118 15.45 -2.12 22.72
CA GLU A 118 14.15 -1.66 23.21
C GLU A 118 13.94 -0.22 22.71
N VAL A 119 13.42 -0.09 21.49
CA VAL A 119 12.97 1.19 20.95
C VAL A 119 11.59 1.44 21.56
N PRO A 120 11.32 2.62 22.14
CA PRO A 120 9.98 2.96 22.61
C PRO A 120 9.01 2.76 21.46
N GLN A 121 7.87 2.12 21.76
CA GLN A 121 6.80 1.74 20.85
C GLN A 121 6.26 2.97 20.10
N TYR A 122 6.95 3.37 19.03
CA TYR A 122 6.58 4.47 18.15
C TYR A 122 6.03 3.84 16.89
N ASP A 123 4.75 4.07 16.62
CA ASP A 123 4.06 3.54 15.44
C ASP A 123 4.67 4.18 14.17
N PRO A 124 5.52 3.46 13.39
CA PRO A 124 6.28 4.04 12.28
C PRO A 124 5.39 4.38 11.06
N THR A 125 4.12 3.96 11.12
CA THR A 125 3.14 4.09 10.05
C THR A 125 2.64 5.54 9.94
N GLU A 126 2.57 6.26 11.06
CA GLU A 126 1.99 7.60 11.11
C GLU A 126 2.92 8.74 10.64
N GLN A 127 4.22 8.45 10.43
CA GLN A 127 5.24 9.49 10.27
C GLN A 127 5.11 10.31 8.96
N TYR A 128 4.54 9.73 7.90
CA TYR A 128 4.42 10.38 6.59
C TYR A 128 2.98 10.49 6.04
N GLU A 129 1.98 9.98 6.75
CA GLU A 129 0.56 10.01 6.34
C GLU A 129 0.05 11.45 6.06
N TYR A 130 0.55 12.43 6.82
CA TYR A 130 0.10 13.82 6.69
C TYR A 130 0.55 14.51 5.38
N LEU A 131 1.65 14.05 4.75
CA LEU A 131 2.18 14.68 3.54
C LEU A 131 1.28 14.44 2.31
N PHE A 132 0.42 13.41 2.35
CA PHE A 132 -0.32 12.96 1.17
C PHE A 132 -1.83 12.71 1.38
N GLY A 133 -2.35 12.90 2.60
CA GLY A 133 -3.77 12.89 2.91
C GLY A 133 -4.10 11.91 4.03
N LYS A 134 -4.90 12.35 5.00
CA LYS A 134 -5.31 11.56 6.17
C LYS A 134 -5.95 10.23 5.73
N THR A 135 -5.43 9.12 6.22
CA THR A 135 -6.24 7.92 6.50
C THR A 135 -6.10 7.68 8.00
N SER A 136 -7.02 8.24 8.76
CA SER A 136 -7.06 8.18 10.21
C SER A 136 -7.11 6.75 10.74
N LEU A 137 -6.07 6.35 11.47
CA LEU A 137 -6.18 5.40 12.59
C LEU A 137 -5.92 6.18 13.87
N LEU A 138 -6.96 6.86 14.38
CA LEU A 138 -7.05 7.02 15.82
C LEU A 138 -7.76 5.76 16.33
N VAL A 139 -6.99 4.95 17.04
CA VAL A 139 -7.51 4.02 18.03
C VAL A 139 -8.21 4.88 19.09
N GLU A 140 -9.51 5.10 18.95
CA GLU A 140 -10.36 5.53 20.06
C GLU A 140 -10.74 4.26 20.83
N THR A 141 -9.99 4.00 21.90
CA THR A 141 -10.50 3.24 23.03
C THR A 141 -11.66 4.01 23.66
N ASP A 142 -12.77 3.30 23.84
CA ASP A 142 -13.97 3.66 24.61
C ASP A 142 -14.78 4.87 24.12
N ASP A 143 -15.73 4.61 23.21
CA ASP A 143 -17.08 5.15 23.37
C ASP A 143 -18.12 4.35 22.58
N ILE A 144 -18.97 3.64 23.33
CA ILE A 144 -20.15 2.93 22.83
C ILE A 144 -21.24 3.98 22.56
N VAL A 145 -21.22 4.58 21.37
CA VAL A 145 -22.37 5.34 20.85
C VAL A 145 -22.77 4.76 19.50
N ALA A 146 -24.00 4.24 19.47
CA ALA A 146 -24.60 3.50 18.37
C ALA A 146 -24.46 4.24 17.03
N ARG A 147 -23.56 3.74 16.17
CA ARG A 147 -23.50 4.16 14.76
C ARG A 147 -24.62 3.48 13.97
N PRO A 148 -25.24 4.19 13.00
CA PRO A 148 -26.26 3.63 12.12
C PRO A 148 -25.70 2.44 11.33
N ARG A 149 -26.52 1.38 11.19
CA ARG A 149 -26.16 0.06 10.63
C ARG A 149 -25.50 0.11 9.24
N ASP A 150 -25.76 1.15 8.46
CA ASP A 150 -25.27 1.25 7.07
C ASP A 150 -23.82 1.74 6.96
N ALA A 151 -23.24 2.32 8.03
CA ALA A 151 -21.83 2.74 8.07
C ALA A 151 -20.86 1.58 8.40
N ALA A 152 -21.37 0.46 8.90
CA ALA A 152 -20.56 -0.70 9.31
C ALA A 152 -20.11 -1.57 8.13
N GLU A 153 -20.82 -1.54 6.98
CA GLU A 153 -20.41 -2.30 5.78
C GLU A 153 -19.28 -1.63 4.98
N ALA A 154 -19.01 -0.35 5.24
CA ALA A 154 -17.99 0.42 4.52
C ALA A 154 -16.63 0.44 5.23
N SER A 155 -16.56 0.05 6.50
CA SER A 155 -15.30 0.06 7.27
C SER A 155 -14.54 -1.26 7.13
N MET A 156 -13.21 -1.14 7.03
CA MET A 156 -12.33 -2.30 7.00
C MET A 156 -12.45 -3.08 8.33
N PRO A 157 -12.70 -4.40 8.32
CA PRO A 157 -12.79 -5.21 9.54
C PRO A 157 -11.54 -5.09 10.40
N SER A 158 -11.67 -4.98 11.72
CA SER A 158 -10.52 -4.93 12.64
C SER A 158 -9.74 -6.25 12.64
N GLY A 159 -8.42 -6.17 12.79
CA GLY A 159 -7.51 -7.33 12.78
C GLY A 159 -7.06 -7.77 11.38
N THR A 160 -5.96 -8.52 11.32
CA THR A 160 -5.36 -9.02 10.06
C THR A 160 -4.70 -10.38 10.32
N LEU A 161 -4.60 -11.22 9.30
CA LEU A 161 -3.81 -12.46 9.33
C LEU A 161 -2.38 -12.25 8.82
N VAL A 162 -2.03 -11.04 8.37
CA VAL A 162 -0.68 -10.70 7.92
C VAL A 162 0.24 -10.63 9.13
N HIS A 163 1.32 -11.41 9.11
CA HIS A 163 2.29 -11.41 10.20
C HIS A 163 3.15 -10.15 10.16
N SER A 164 3.19 -9.39 11.25
CA SER A 164 3.85 -8.07 11.35
C SER A 164 5.36 -8.12 11.10
N SER A 165 6.02 -9.25 11.35
CA SER A 165 7.45 -9.41 11.01
C SER A 165 7.69 -9.69 9.52
N SER A 166 6.67 -10.11 8.79
CA SER A 166 6.78 -10.55 7.38
C SER A 166 6.32 -9.50 6.37
N ALA A 167 5.60 -8.48 6.82
CA ALA A 167 5.11 -7.43 5.95
C ALA A 167 4.85 -6.13 6.73
N LEU A 168 4.99 -5.01 6.03
CA LEU A 168 4.74 -3.67 6.54
C LEU A 168 3.42 -3.14 5.98
N HIS A 169 2.58 -2.58 6.86
CA HIS A 169 1.33 -1.94 6.42
C HIS A 169 1.65 -0.70 5.59
N ILE A 170 0.94 -0.52 4.47
CA ILE A 170 1.08 0.66 3.61
C ILE A 170 -0.13 1.58 3.76
N ALA A 171 -1.32 1.05 3.48
CA ALA A 171 -2.54 1.84 3.40
C ALA A 171 -3.78 0.95 3.53
N THR A 172 -4.87 1.55 4.01
CA THR A 172 -6.22 0.98 3.88
C THR A 172 -6.97 1.79 2.84
N VAL A 173 -7.47 1.12 1.81
CA VAL A 173 -8.10 1.75 0.64
C VAL A 173 -9.59 1.41 0.65
N GLY A 174 -10.44 2.42 0.76
CA GLY A 174 -11.88 2.29 0.68
C GLY A 174 -12.36 1.85 -0.70
N LYS A 175 -13.66 1.56 -0.80
CA LYS A 175 -14.33 1.24 -2.07
C LYS A 175 -14.22 2.43 -3.03
N SER A 176 -13.83 2.16 -4.27
CA SER A 176 -13.66 3.17 -5.34
C SER A 176 -12.70 4.30 -4.97
N GLU A 177 -11.83 4.09 -3.99
CA GLU A 177 -10.89 5.10 -3.52
C GLU A 177 -9.57 5.05 -4.31
N LEU A 178 -8.98 6.23 -4.50
CA LEU A 178 -7.67 6.40 -5.09
C LEU A 178 -6.74 7.01 -4.04
N ILE A 179 -5.72 6.26 -3.63
CA ILE A 179 -4.78 6.67 -2.59
C ILE A 179 -3.34 6.66 -3.16
N PRO A 180 -2.61 7.78 -3.09
CA PRO A 180 -1.16 7.76 -3.30
C PRO A 180 -0.47 7.11 -2.09
N PHE A 181 0.49 6.23 -2.34
CA PHE A 181 1.23 5.55 -1.27
C PHE A 181 2.73 5.46 -1.53
N PHE A 182 3.48 5.09 -0.51
CA PHE A 182 4.93 4.89 -0.57
C PHE A 182 5.26 3.50 -0.05
N LEU A 183 6.38 2.96 -0.53
CA LEU A 183 6.88 1.68 -0.09
C LEU A 183 7.86 1.91 1.05
N PRO A 184 7.55 1.45 2.28
CA PRO A 184 8.42 1.66 3.44
C PRO A 184 9.80 1.00 3.30
N ASP A 185 9.93 -0.06 2.51
CA ASP A 185 11.20 -0.72 2.19
C ASP A 185 11.56 -0.56 0.70
N THR A 186 12.82 -0.28 0.42
CA THR A 186 13.36 -0.10 -0.95
C THR A 186 14.56 -0.97 -1.24
N ARG A 187 14.97 -1.84 -0.30
CA ARG A 187 16.25 -2.56 -0.37
C ARG A 187 16.19 -3.87 -1.17
N ALA A 188 15.01 -4.40 -1.47
CA ALA A 188 14.80 -5.69 -2.14
C ALA A 188 13.71 -5.61 -3.22
N ASP A 189 13.41 -6.75 -3.87
CA ASP A 189 12.26 -6.88 -4.77
C ASP A 189 10.98 -6.46 -4.04
N ARG A 190 10.42 -5.34 -4.48
CA ARG A 190 9.30 -4.71 -3.80
C ARG A 190 8.03 -5.47 -4.13
N GLN A 191 7.62 -6.30 -3.19
CA GLN A 191 6.43 -7.13 -3.33
C GLN A 191 5.29 -6.59 -2.48
N LEU A 192 4.08 -6.73 -3.00
CA LEU A 192 2.84 -6.26 -2.40
C LEU A 192 1.92 -7.43 -2.09
N ARG A 193 1.12 -7.28 -1.04
CA ARG A 193 0.02 -8.20 -0.69
C ARG A 193 -1.25 -7.40 -0.41
N ILE A 194 -2.37 -8.03 -0.70
CA ILE A 194 -3.71 -7.49 -0.44
C ILE A 194 -4.35 -8.32 0.68
N ASP A 195 -4.95 -7.63 1.64
CA ASP A 195 -5.65 -8.20 2.78
C ASP A 195 -7.11 -7.69 2.84
N TYR A 196 -8.04 -8.60 3.11
CA TYR A 196 -9.48 -8.32 3.27
C TYR A 196 -9.96 -8.40 4.73
N GLY A 197 -9.03 -8.55 5.68
CA GLY A 197 -9.30 -8.66 7.11
C GLY A 197 -9.20 -10.10 7.60
N PRO A 198 -9.56 -10.36 8.87
CA PRO A 198 -9.23 -11.60 9.56
C PRO A 198 -9.97 -12.84 9.02
N ALA A 199 -11.02 -12.64 8.24
CA ALA A 199 -11.80 -13.73 7.64
C ALA A 199 -11.16 -14.32 6.36
N TYR A 200 -10.08 -13.73 5.86
CA TYR A 200 -9.43 -14.15 4.61
C TYR A 200 -7.92 -14.25 4.82
N TYR A 201 -7.31 -15.25 4.16
CA TYR A 201 -5.87 -15.26 4.01
C TYR A 201 -5.41 -14.07 3.14
N PRO A 202 -4.26 -13.45 3.43
CA PRO A 202 -3.69 -12.45 2.55
C PRO A 202 -3.39 -13.05 1.18
N SER A 203 -3.38 -12.21 0.15
CA SER A 203 -3.03 -12.63 -1.21
C SER A 203 -1.60 -13.16 -1.27
N ALA A 204 -1.31 -13.95 -2.32
CA ALA A 204 0.06 -14.14 -2.76
C ALA A 204 0.73 -12.79 -3.07
N SER A 205 2.05 -12.74 -2.90
CA SER A 205 2.85 -11.57 -3.20
C SER A 205 2.95 -11.32 -4.70
N PHE A 206 2.93 -10.05 -5.10
CA PHE A 206 3.14 -9.63 -6.48
C PHE A 206 4.08 -8.42 -6.55
N PRO A 207 4.91 -8.28 -7.60
CA PRO A 207 5.87 -7.19 -7.70
C PRO A 207 5.19 -5.83 -7.94
N ALA A 208 5.66 -4.79 -7.26
CA ALA A 208 5.18 -3.42 -7.40
C ALA A 208 5.73 -2.70 -8.65
N ASP A 209 6.90 -3.12 -9.14
CA ASP A 209 7.63 -2.43 -10.22
C ASP A 209 7.51 -3.10 -11.58
N VAL A 210 6.90 -4.29 -11.65
CA VAL A 210 6.70 -5.01 -12.91
C VAL A 210 5.29 -4.72 -13.39
N ILE A 211 5.20 -3.98 -14.50
CA ILE A 211 3.93 -3.66 -15.15
C ILE A 211 3.30 -4.95 -15.66
N GLY A 212 2.07 -5.23 -15.25
CA GLY A 212 1.33 -6.40 -15.67
C GLY A 212 -0.01 -6.54 -14.97
N GLU A 213 -0.80 -7.51 -15.43
CA GLU A 213 -2.05 -7.92 -14.79
C GLU A 213 -1.79 -9.17 -13.95
N TYR A 214 -2.24 -9.16 -12.69
CA TYR A 214 -2.06 -10.26 -11.76
C TYR A 214 -3.42 -10.77 -11.29
N SER A 215 -3.69 -12.06 -11.51
CA SER A 215 -4.87 -12.75 -10.97
C SER A 215 -4.53 -13.41 -9.65
N LEU A 216 -5.02 -12.87 -8.54
CA LEU A 216 -4.72 -13.34 -7.19
C LEU A 216 -5.93 -14.08 -6.59
N LYS A 217 -5.73 -15.33 -6.17
CA LYS A 217 -6.74 -16.10 -5.45
C LYS A 217 -6.67 -15.80 -3.95
N ILE A 218 -7.80 -15.39 -3.37
CA ILE A 218 -7.92 -15.12 -1.94
C ILE A 218 -8.98 -16.06 -1.36
N SER A 219 -8.60 -16.81 -0.33
CA SER A 219 -9.44 -17.84 0.28
C SER A 219 -9.87 -17.41 1.67
N ARG A 220 -11.09 -17.79 2.07
CA ARG A 220 -11.54 -17.56 3.45
C ARG A 220 -10.70 -18.39 4.40
N PHE A 221 -10.33 -17.77 5.52
CA PHE A 221 -9.77 -18.48 6.65
C PHE A 221 -10.83 -19.45 7.20
N ARG A 222 -10.43 -20.70 7.39
CA ARG A 222 -11.22 -21.71 8.10
C ARG A 222 -10.32 -22.27 9.17
N ASP A 223 -10.78 -22.18 10.41
CA ASP A 223 -10.07 -22.80 11.53
C ASP A 223 -10.14 -24.33 11.35
N PRO A 224 -9.01 -25.03 11.22
CA PRO A 224 -9.01 -26.49 11.12
C PRO A 224 -9.67 -27.15 12.33
N ALA A 225 -9.65 -26.53 13.52
CA ALA A 225 -10.37 -27.07 14.69
C ALA A 225 -11.90 -27.01 14.53
N SER A 226 -12.41 -26.09 13.69
CA SER A 226 -13.83 -26.02 13.33
C SER A 226 -14.23 -27.00 12.24
N LEU A 227 -13.26 -27.61 11.55
CA LEU A 227 -13.55 -28.68 10.61
C LEU A 227 -13.94 -29.92 11.41
N THR A 228 -15.10 -30.48 11.09
CA THR A 228 -15.54 -31.76 11.64
C THR A 228 -14.54 -32.84 11.24
N HIS A 229 -13.62 -33.15 12.16
CA HIS A 229 -12.71 -34.28 12.05
C HIS A 229 -13.53 -35.57 12.10
N ILE A 230 -13.87 -36.12 10.94
CA ILE A 230 -14.43 -37.47 10.86
C ILE A 230 -13.24 -38.42 11.00
N THR A 231 -13.01 -38.94 12.21
CA THR A 231 -11.97 -39.92 12.52
C THR A 231 -12.35 -41.28 11.95
N THR A 232 -11.95 -41.58 10.71
CA THR A 232 -12.13 -42.91 10.13
C THR A 232 -10.90 -43.78 10.40
N ARG A 233 -10.99 -44.63 11.44
CA ARG A 233 -10.19 -45.88 11.53
C ARG A 233 -10.84 -47.04 10.75
N ALA A 234 -11.93 -46.80 10.04
CA ALA A 234 -12.60 -47.77 9.18
C ALA A 234 -12.68 -47.22 7.75
N THR A 235 -12.54 -48.12 6.78
CA THR A 235 -12.50 -47.92 5.32
C THR A 235 -13.43 -46.80 4.82
N ALA A 236 -12.88 -45.95 3.95
CA ALA A 236 -13.53 -44.75 3.44
C ALA A 236 -14.53 -45.08 2.31
N GLU A 237 -15.77 -45.37 2.70
CA GLU A 237 -16.91 -45.34 1.78
C GLU A 237 -17.71 -44.05 2.04
N TYR A 238 -17.87 -43.22 1.00
CA TYR A 238 -18.59 -41.96 1.08
C TYR A 238 -19.85 -42.04 0.21
N ASN A 239 -21.02 -41.77 0.81
CA ASN A 239 -22.20 -41.37 0.06
C ASN A 239 -22.16 -39.85 -0.13
N ILE A 240 -21.72 -39.42 -1.31
CA ILE A 240 -21.73 -38.01 -1.70
C ILE A 240 -23.15 -37.69 -2.16
N VAL A 241 -23.92 -36.98 -1.33
CA VAL A 241 -25.19 -36.39 -1.78
C VAL A 241 -24.87 -35.02 -2.38
N PHE A 242 -24.85 -34.97 -3.71
CA PHE A 242 -24.78 -33.69 -4.42
C PHE A 242 -26.09 -32.91 -4.19
N PRO A 243 -26.05 -31.58 -4.02
CA PRO A 243 -27.26 -30.78 -4.01
C PRO A 243 -28.02 -31.00 -5.33
N PRO A 244 -29.36 -31.07 -5.30
CA PRO A 244 -30.15 -31.30 -6.49
C PRO A 244 -29.82 -30.23 -7.53
N ASN A 245 -29.55 -30.68 -8.76
CA ASN A 245 -29.19 -29.81 -9.86
C ASN A 245 -30.37 -28.85 -10.10
N PRO A 246 -30.19 -27.52 -10.03
CA PRO A 246 -31.30 -26.58 -10.24
C PRO A 246 -31.94 -26.69 -11.63
N ASP A 247 -31.26 -27.36 -12.57
CA ASP A 247 -31.74 -27.60 -13.94
C ASP A 247 -32.56 -28.90 -14.11
N SER A 248 -32.80 -29.68 -13.05
CA SER A 248 -33.64 -30.90 -13.11
C SER A 248 -35.05 -30.69 -12.56
N ILE A 249 -35.68 -29.54 -12.85
CA ILE A 249 -37.13 -29.39 -12.73
C ILE A 249 -37.74 -29.96 -14.01
N GLY A 250 -38.10 -31.25 -14.01
CA GLY A 250 -38.81 -31.78 -15.18
C GLY A 250 -39.06 -33.27 -15.32
N THR A 251 -38.58 -34.17 -14.45
CA THR A 251 -38.92 -35.59 -14.58
C THR A 251 -38.59 -36.35 -13.29
N GLU A 252 -39.49 -36.31 -12.31
CA GLU A 252 -39.64 -37.40 -11.34
C GLU A 252 -41.15 -37.60 -11.07
N GLU A 253 -41.82 -38.24 -12.02
CA GLU A 253 -43.03 -39.00 -11.72
C GLU A 253 -42.63 -40.46 -11.51
N LYS A 254 -43.17 -41.04 -10.43
CA LYS A 254 -43.19 -42.48 -10.07
C LYS A 254 -41.90 -43.09 -9.53
N MET A 255 -41.78 -43.11 -8.21
CA MET A 255 -41.35 -44.31 -7.49
C MET A 255 -41.80 -44.23 -6.03
N TRP A 256 -43.09 -44.51 -5.82
CA TRP A 256 -43.63 -45.01 -4.56
C TRP A 256 -44.66 -46.08 -4.91
N ASP A 257 -44.16 -47.31 -5.07
CA ASP A 257 -44.84 -48.58 -4.76
C ASP A 257 -43.80 -49.48 -4.07
#